data_AF-A0A535NFT6-F1
#
_entry.id   AF-A0A535NFT6-F1
#
_cell.length_a   1.000
_cell.length_b   1.000
_cell.length_c   1.000
_cell.angle_alpha   90.00
_cell.angle_beta   90.00
_cell.angle_gamma   90.00
#
_symmetry.space_group_name_H-M   'P 1'
#
loop_
_entity.id
_entity.type
_entity.pdbx_description
1 polymer ?
#
loop_
_entity_poly.entity_id
_entity_poly.type
_entity_poly.pdbx_seq_one_letter_code
_entity_poly.pdbx_strand_id
1 'polypeptide(L)'
;MADELTVLDGNTFFVSDRAGDVEAGEMANGFFHADMRHLSDWRLLVDGRPVHVLTSRTVDYYSASVFGTLASVSVGENPPISIRRDRFIAGGVHEDLTVQNHSDHPLTVAIEVLSDEFQVGERSARIELHLPPRGTWQTCIDVVPVADGTENRLHHGERTFGNPKPNMPTTFEQWMAQAPTLETDNDVLRHTYRQSLIDLAALRFRPLKDLSFSLPAAGLPWFMALFGRDSLITAYQALPFQPHLARTSLEALTALQATGFDDFRDAEPGKILHELRRGELTMLGERPHSPYYGTHDATPLFLILLDEYERWAGERDFVNTLKPAAMKALEWIERHGDPDGDGYLEYQTRSKEGLVNQCWKDSWNSILFSDGT
;
A
#
# COMPACT_ATOMS: atom_id res chain seq x y z
N MET A 1 18.38 -7.86 1.21
CA MET A 1 17.06 -7.31 0.81
C MET A 1 16.74 -7.67 -0.64
N ALA A 2 17.02 -8.89 -1.11
CA ALA A 2 16.99 -9.22 -2.55
C ALA A 2 16.01 -10.35 -2.94
N ASP A 3 15.11 -10.80 -2.05
CA ASP A 3 14.24 -11.96 -2.32
C ASP A 3 12.82 -11.76 -1.71
N GLU A 4 12.22 -10.59 -1.89
CA GLU A 4 10.88 -10.25 -1.38
C GLU A 4 9.92 -9.96 -2.53
N LEU A 5 8.69 -10.48 -2.43
CA LEU A 5 7.57 -10.20 -3.33
C LEU A 5 6.57 -9.31 -2.60
N THR A 6 6.42 -8.10 -3.12
CA THR A 6 5.42 -7.14 -2.63
C THR A 6 4.43 -6.84 -3.74
N VAL A 7 3.15 -6.96 -3.42
CA VAL A 7 2.02 -6.64 -4.30
C VAL A 7 0.97 -5.86 -3.54
N LEU A 8 0.32 -4.90 -4.20
CA LEU A 8 -0.69 -4.04 -3.58
C LEU A 8 -1.78 -3.59 -4.54
N ASP A 9 -2.95 -3.30 -3.98
CA ASP A 9 -4.04 -2.62 -4.67
C ASP A 9 -4.84 -1.81 -3.63
N GLY A 10 -4.80 -0.48 -3.74
CA GLY A 10 -5.51 0.41 -2.83
C GLY A 10 -5.04 0.28 -1.38
N ASN A 11 -5.97 -0.06 -0.49
CA ASN A 11 -5.70 -0.18 0.96
C ASN A 11 -5.21 -1.58 1.35
N THR A 12 -4.95 -2.45 0.38
CA THR A 12 -4.63 -3.86 0.57
C THR A 12 -3.26 -4.14 0.00
N PHE A 13 -2.42 -4.85 0.74
CA PHE A 13 -1.11 -5.27 0.24
C PHE A 13 -0.67 -6.58 0.88
N PHE A 14 0.25 -7.26 0.20
CA PHE A 14 0.82 -8.51 0.65
C PHE A 14 2.33 -8.50 0.46
N VAL A 15 3.05 -8.85 1.51
CA VAL A 15 4.50 -8.90 1.57
C VAL A 15 4.93 -10.32 1.92
N SER A 16 5.73 -10.94 1.07
CA SER A 16 6.21 -12.32 1.24
C SER A 16 7.63 -12.50 0.74
N ASP A 17 8.24 -13.65 1.02
CA ASP A 17 9.48 -14.04 0.38
C ASP A 17 9.29 -14.36 -1.13
N ARG A 18 10.39 -14.72 -1.79
CA ARG A 18 10.42 -15.16 -3.20
C ARG A 18 9.58 -16.40 -3.52
N ALA A 19 9.21 -17.22 -2.54
CA ALA A 19 8.31 -18.36 -2.72
C ALA A 19 6.83 -17.96 -2.62
N GLY A 20 6.57 -16.70 -2.25
CA GLY A 20 5.24 -16.22 -1.92
C GLY A 20 4.84 -16.58 -0.49
N ASP A 21 5.76 -17.09 0.33
CA ASP A 21 5.49 -17.55 1.68
C ASP A 21 5.72 -16.43 2.71
N VAL A 22 5.00 -16.52 3.81
CA VAL A 22 5.09 -15.64 4.98
C VAL A 22 5.33 -16.51 6.19
N GLU A 23 6.34 -16.16 6.98
CA GLU A 23 6.59 -16.73 8.28
C GLU A 23 6.51 -15.64 9.35
N ALA A 24 5.94 -16.00 10.49
CA ALA A 24 5.84 -15.09 11.62
C ALA A 24 7.25 -14.68 12.10
N GLY A 25 7.51 -13.38 12.18
CA GLY A 25 8.79 -12.82 12.61
C GLY A 25 8.73 -11.30 12.72
N GLU A 26 9.86 -10.69 13.08
CA GLU A 26 9.98 -9.22 13.24
C GLU A 26 9.89 -8.44 11.91
N MET A 27 9.95 -9.14 10.77
CA MET A 27 9.86 -8.52 9.44
C MET A 27 8.41 -8.12 9.10
N ALA A 28 8.29 -7.20 8.16
CA ALA A 28 7.01 -6.66 7.69
C ALA A 28 6.18 -7.61 6.80
N ASN A 29 6.46 -8.92 6.84
CA ASN A 29 5.81 -9.90 5.98
C ASN A 29 4.39 -10.18 6.45
N GLY A 30 3.44 -10.32 5.53
CA GLY A 30 2.07 -10.61 5.85
C GLY A 30 1.06 -10.07 4.85
N PHE A 31 -0.20 -10.36 5.16
CA PHE A 31 -1.35 -9.78 4.49
C PHE A 31 -1.87 -8.59 5.29
N PHE A 32 -2.02 -7.44 4.65
CA PHE A 32 -2.48 -6.23 5.29
C PHE A 32 -3.67 -5.64 4.55
N HIS A 33 -4.62 -5.13 5.31
CA HIS A 33 -5.76 -4.41 4.81
C HIS A 33 -6.14 -3.28 5.78
N ALA A 34 -6.31 -2.08 5.24
CA ALA A 34 -6.72 -0.89 5.98
C ALA A 34 -5.86 -0.60 7.22
N ASP A 35 -4.53 -0.60 7.05
CA ASP A 35 -3.53 -0.29 8.10
C ASP A 35 -3.49 -1.31 9.27
N MET A 36 -4.01 -2.53 9.04
CA MET A 36 -3.92 -3.67 9.96
C MET A 36 -3.32 -4.90 9.27
N ARG A 37 -2.54 -5.70 10.02
CA ARG A 37 -2.08 -7.02 9.57
C ARG A 37 -3.17 -8.05 9.89
N HIS A 38 -3.62 -8.79 8.87
CA HIS A 38 -4.63 -9.83 8.98
C HIS A 38 -4.04 -11.24 8.93
N LEU A 39 -2.92 -11.45 8.21
CA LEU A 39 -2.19 -12.72 8.22
C LEU A 39 -0.70 -12.48 8.46
N SER A 40 -0.12 -13.31 9.32
CA SER A 40 1.29 -13.30 9.72
C SER A 40 2.02 -14.62 9.41
N ASP A 41 1.30 -15.65 8.98
CA ASP A 41 1.82 -16.93 8.49
C ASP A 41 1.00 -17.33 7.26
N TRP A 42 1.68 -17.68 6.17
CA TRP A 42 1.06 -18.12 4.92
C TRP A 42 2.05 -18.96 4.11
N ARG A 43 1.87 -20.28 4.05
CA ARG A 43 2.86 -21.18 3.43
C ARG A 43 2.22 -22.22 2.52
N LEU A 44 2.92 -22.54 1.42
CA LEU A 44 2.60 -23.66 0.54
C LEU A 44 3.65 -24.78 0.69
N LEU A 45 3.22 -25.95 1.14
CA LEU A 45 4.04 -27.15 1.21
C LEU A 45 3.58 -28.21 0.22
N VAL A 46 4.54 -28.96 -0.33
CA VAL A 46 4.29 -30.15 -1.14
C VAL A 46 5.04 -31.34 -0.53
N ASP A 47 4.31 -32.41 -0.23
CA ASP A 47 4.78 -33.57 0.54
C ASP A 47 5.46 -33.17 1.86
N GLY A 48 4.90 -32.15 2.53
CA GLY A 48 5.40 -31.60 3.79
C GLY A 48 6.70 -30.80 3.67
N ARG A 49 7.11 -30.41 2.45
CA ARG A 49 8.33 -29.63 2.21
C ARG A 49 8.03 -28.30 1.51
N PRO A 50 8.80 -27.23 1.79
CA PRO A 50 8.67 -25.96 1.06
C PRO A 50 8.93 -26.12 -0.44
N VAL A 51 8.28 -25.28 -1.24
CA VAL A 51 8.49 -25.23 -2.68
C VAL A 51 9.90 -24.71 -2.99
N HIS A 52 10.65 -25.45 -3.80
CA HIS A 52 11.94 -24.99 -4.31
C HIS A 52 11.72 -24.02 -5.48
N VAL A 53 11.93 -22.74 -5.23
CA VAL A 53 11.68 -21.65 -6.18
C VAL A 53 12.73 -21.63 -7.30
N LEU A 54 12.27 -21.82 -8.54
CA LEU A 54 13.09 -21.68 -9.75
C LEU A 54 13.17 -20.21 -10.19
N THR A 55 12.03 -19.52 -10.18
CA THR A 55 11.93 -18.09 -10.49
C THR A 55 10.69 -17.49 -9.86
N SER A 56 10.76 -16.22 -9.49
CA SER A 56 9.60 -15.44 -9.10
C SER A 56 9.78 -13.98 -9.47
N ARG A 57 8.66 -13.28 -9.66
CA ARG A 57 8.65 -11.85 -9.93
C ARG A 57 7.28 -11.24 -9.65
N THR A 58 7.29 -9.96 -9.35
CA THR A 58 6.13 -9.08 -9.53
C THR A 58 5.87 -8.92 -11.04
N VAL A 59 4.67 -9.24 -11.48
CA VAL A 59 4.25 -9.14 -12.90
C VAL A 59 3.67 -7.76 -13.17
N ASP A 60 2.73 -7.33 -12.32
CA ASP A 60 2.22 -5.96 -12.20
C ASP A 60 2.30 -5.56 -10.72
N TYR A 61 2.11 -4.27 -10.38
CA TYR A 61 2.16 -3.85 -8.97
C TYR A 61 1.15 -4.58 -8.06
N TYR A 62 0.05 -5.10 -8.63
CA TYR A 62 -0.98 -5.87 -7.92
C TYR A 62 -0.86 -7.39 -8.11
N SER A 63 0.14 -7.89 -8.85
CA SER A 63 0.25 -9.31 -9.19
C SER A 63 1.68 -9.85 -9.14
N ALA A 64 1.84 -11.09 -8.68
CA ALA A 64 3.12 -11.77 -8.64
C ALA A 64 2.98 -13.21 -9.10
N SER A 65 4.06 -13.78 -9.66
CA SER A 65 4.09 -15.15 -10.13
C SER A 65 5.33 -15.86 -9.60
N VAL A 66 5.14 -17.06 -9.07
CA VAL A 66 6.17 -17.95 -8.53
C VAL A 66 6.11 -19.25 -9.30
N PHE A 67 7.26 -19.68 -9.82
CA PHE A 67 7.44 -20.97 -10.45
C PHE A 67 8.47 -21.78 -9.65
N GLY A 68 8.09 -22.97 -9.25
CA GLY A 68 8.90 -23.83 -8.41
C GLY A 68 8.73 -25.32 -8.71
N THR A 69 9.43 -26.13 -7.92
CA THR A 69 9.40 -27.58 -7.98
C THR A 69 9.68 -28.17 -6.59
N LEU A 70 9.80 -29.50 -6.50
CA LEU A 70 10.24 -30.20 -5.30
C LEU A 70 11.76 -30.08 -5.13
N ALA A 71 12.20 -29.80 -3.90
CA ALA A 71 13.62 -29.62 -3.57
C ALA A 71 14.49 -30.89 -3.75
N SER A 72 13.89 -32.05 -3.99
CA SER A 72 14.57 -33.35 -4.02
C SER A 72 15.12 -33.77 -5.38
N VAL A 73 15.20 -32.86 -6.35
CA VAL A 73 15.64 -33.21 -7.72
C VAL A 73 17.14 -33.04 -7.84
N SER A 74 17.83 -34.10 -8.28
CA SER A 74 19.28 -34.09 -8.46
C SER A 74 19.68 -33.18 -9.62
N VAL A 75 20.89 -32.62 -9.57
CA VAL A 75 21.45 -31.85 -10.69
C VAL A 75 21.51 -32.74 -11.94
N GLY A 76 20.85 -32.31 -13.02
CA GLY A 76 20.78 -33.04 -14.30
C GLY A 76 19.54 -33.90 -14.48
N GLU A 77 18.68 -34.01 -13.47
CA GLU A 77 17.37 -34.65 -13.59
C GLU A 77 16.29 -33.59 -13.84
N ASN A 78 15.32 -33.90 -14.71
CA ASN A 78 14.16 -33.04 -14.88
C ASN A 78 13.21 -33.24 -13.69
N PRO A 79 12.78 -32.15 -13.03
CA PRO A 79 11.81 -32.26 -11.95
C PRO A 79 10.54 -32.97 -12.44
N PRO A 80 10.04 -34.00 -11.73
CA PRO A 80 8.85 -34.72 -12.14
C PRO A 80 7.59 -33.86 -12.05
N ILE A 81 7.63 -32.77 -11.27
CA ILE A 81 6.51 -31.86 -11.04
C ILE A 81 6.96 -30.41 -11.14
N SER A 82 6.15 -29.57 -11.77
CA SER A 82 6.25 -28.11 -11.64
C SER A 82 5.05 -27.54 -10.89
N ILE A 83 5.32 -26.51 -10.10
CA ILE A 83 4.33 -25.78 -9.31
C ILE A 83 4.36 -24.33 -9.79
N ARG A 84 3.20 -23.79 -10.13
CA ARG A 84 3.03 -22.37 -10.46
C ARG A 84 2.01 -21.77 -9.52
N ARG A 85 2.35 -20.64 -8.92
CA ARG A 85 1.51 -19.87 -8.02
C ARG A 85 1.45 -18.43 -8.53
N ASP A 86 0.27 -17.98 -8.91
CA ASP A 86 0.04 -16.59 -9.31
C ASP A 86 -0.81 -15.92 -8.23
N ARG A 87 -0.28 -14.86 -7.61
CA ARG A 87 -0.97 -14.07 -6.58
C ARG A 87 -1.46 -12.76 -7.17
N PHE A 88 -2.64 -12.34 -6.73
CA PHE A 88 -3.28 -11.10 -7.14
C PHE A 88 -3.92 -10.40 -5.94
N ILE A 89 -3.75 -9.08 -5.87
CA ILE A 89 -4.29 -8.23 -4.81
C ILE A 89 -5.42 -7.36 -5.36
N ALA A 90 -6.49 -7.28 -4.57
CA ALA A 90 -7.64 -6.42 -4.80
C ALA A 90 -8.21 -5.99 -3.43
N GLY A 91 -9.49 -6.24 -3.16
CA GLY A 91 -10.07 -6.12 -1.81
C GLY A 91 -9.59 -7.20 -0.81
N GLY A 92 -8.77 -8.14 -1.27
CA GLY A 92 -8.22 -9.28 -0.57
C GLY A 92 -7.11 -9.92 -1.42
N VAL A 93 -6.81 -11.19 -1.20
CA VAL A 93 -5.79 -11.97 -1.92
C VAL A 93 -6.46 -13.09 -2.69
N HIS A 94 -6.13 -13.21 -3.98
CA HIS A 94 -6.49 -14.34 -4.82
C HIS A 94 -5.21 -15.05 -5.26
N GLU A 95 -5.12 -16.35 -5.07
CA GLU A 95 -4.00 -17.16 -5.54
C GLU A 95 -4.47 -18.28 -6.46
N ASP A 96 -3.93 -18.31 -7.68
CA ASP A 96 -4.08 -19.43 -8.61
C ASP A 96 -2.91 -20.39 -8.43
N LEU A 97 -3.21 -21.65 -8.13
CA LEU A 97 -2.22 -22.72 -7.96
C LEU A 97 -2.37 -23.74 -9.08
N THR A 98 -1.29 -24.01 -9.80
CA THR A 98 -1.19 -25.08 -10.81
C THR A 98 -0.09 -26.06 -10.43
N VAL A 99 -0.41 -27.35 -10.44
CA VAL A 99 0.55 -28.45 -10.25
C VAL A 99 0.52 -29.33 -11.49
N GLN A 100 1.67 -29.55 -12.12
CA GLN A 100 1.78 -30.32 -13.36
C GLN A 100 2.77 -31.46 -13.21
N ASN A 101 2.35 -32.67 -13.59
CA ASN A 101 3.20 -33.85 -13.71
C ASN A 101 3.89 -33.87 -15.08
N HIS A 102 5.22 -33.96 -15.10
CA HIS A 102 6.04 -34.06 -16.32
C HIS A 102 6.52 -35.48 -16.62
N SER A 103 6.18 -36.45 -15.79
CA SER A 103 6.52 -37.86 -16.00
C SER A 103 5.51 -38.57 -16.92
N ASP A 104 5.90 -39.77 -17.36
CA ASP A 104 5.10 -40.71 -18.16
C ASP A 104 4.30 -41.71 -17.30
N HIS A 105 4.34 -41.57 -15.98
CA HIS A 105 3.63 -42.40 -15.01
C HIS A 105 2.80 -41.54 -14.05
N PRO A 106 1.76 -42.09 -13.40
CA PRO A 106 1.00 -41.34 -12.41
C PRO A 106 1.84 -41.03 -11.17
N LEU A 107 1.54 -39.89 -10.53
CA LEU A 107 2.16 -39.45 -9.28
C LEU A 107 1.09 -39.12 -8.25
N THR A 108 1.39 -39.41 -6.97
CA THR A 108 0.59 -38.94 -5.84
C THR A 108 1.41 -37.93 -5.06
N VAL A 109 0.83 -36.75 -4.80
CA VAL A 109 1.45 -35.69 -3.98
C VAL A 109 0.45 -35.09 -3.01
N ALA A 110 0.89 -34.69 -1.82
CA ALA A 110 0.10 -33.94 -0.86
C ALA A 110 0.42 -32.45 -0.96
N ILE A 111 -0.60 -31.62 -1.16
CA ILE A 111 -0.50 -30.15 -1.08
C ILE A 111 -1.06 -29.71 0.27
N GLU A 112 -0.29 -28.88 0.98
CA GLU A 112 -0.69 -28.28 2.24
C GLU A 112 -0.55 -26.76 2.17
N VAL A 113 -1.62 -26.05 2.55
CA VAL A 113 -1.63 -24.58 2.68
C VAL A 113 -1.81 -24.26 4.15
N LEU A 114 -0.89 -23.50 4.74
CA LEU A 114 -0.90 -23.15 6.16
C LEU A 114 -1.16 -21.65 6.32
N SER A 115 -2.00 -21.29 7.29
CA SER A 115 -2.19 -19.90 7.72
C SER A 115 -2.52 -19.82 9.21
N ASP A 116 -2.48 -18.62 9.77
CA ASP A 116 -2.98 -18.31 11.11
C ASP A 116 -4.52 -18.36 11.19
N GLU A 117 -5.23 -18.05 10.10
CA GLU A 117 -6.69 -18.20 10.00
C GLU A 117 -7.13 -18.89 8.69
N PHE A 118 -7.71 -20.10 8.76
CA PHE A 118 -8.37 -20.78 7.62
C PHE A 118 -9.14 -22.06 8.07
N GLN A 119 -10.09 -22.57 7.27
CA GLN A 119 -10.66 -23.93 7.41
C GLN A 119 -10.73 -24.66 6.05
N VAL A 120 -10.11 -25.83 5.84
CA VAL A 120 -10.51 -27.14 6.39
C VAL A 120 -9.40 -27.84 7.21
N GLY A 121 -9.44 -27.53 8.52
CA GLY A 121 -8.45 -27.74 9.59
C GLY A 121 -8.44 -26.46 10.44
N GLU A 122 -7.83 -26.40 11.64
CA GLU A 122 -7.77 -25.12 12.38
C GLU A 122 -6.72 -24.14 11.81
N ARG A 123 -5.69 -24.66 11.13
CA ARG A 123 -4.53 -23.88 10.66
C ARG A 123 -4.00 -24.28 9.27
N SER A 124 -4.67 -25.22 8.61
CA SER A 124 -4.19 -25.75 7.34
C SER A 124 -5.28 -26.43 6.53
N ALA A 125 -5.18 -26.36 5.19
CA ALA A 125 -5.84 -27.29 4.26
C ALA A 125 -4.82 -28.31 3.77
N ARG A 126 -5.22 -29.58 3.67
CA ARG A 126 -4.42 -30.63 3.02
C ARG A 126 -5.24 -31.35 1.95
N ILE A 127 -4.66 -31.53 0.78
CA ILE A 127 -5.28 -32.22 -0.36
C ILE A 127 -4.28 -33.24 -0.92
N GLU A 128 -4.72 -34.49 -1.08
CA GLU A 128 -3.94 -35.53 -1.76
C GLU A 128 -4.33 -35.59 -3.24
N LEU A 129 -3.38 -35.28 -4.12
CA LEU A 129 -3.58 -35.20 -5.57
C LEU A 129 -3.07 -36.47 -6.24
N HIS A 130 -3.93 -37.07 -7.05
CA HIS A 130 -3.56 -38.16 -7.95
C HIS A 130 -3.44 -37.61 -9.37
N LEU A 131 -2.21 -37.36 -9.83
CA LEU A 131 -1.93 -36.77 -11.13
C LEU A 131 -1.65 -37.86 -12.17
N PRO A 132 -2.41 -37.94 -13.28
CA PRO A 132 -2.09 -38.88 -14.36
C PRO A 132 -0.75 -38.51 -15.03
N PRO A 133 -0.18 -39.41 -15.84
CA PRO A 133 0.95 -39.07 -16.72
C PRO A 133 0.65 -37.79 -17.50
N ARG A 134 1.59 -36.84 -17.50
CA ARG A 134 1.42 -35.52 -18.16
C ARG A 134 0.21 -34.70 -17.70
N GLY A 135 -0.40 -35.06 -16.56
CA GLY A 135 -1.59 -34.43 -16.02
C GLY A 135 -1.32 -33.08 -15.35
N THR A 136 -2.36 -32.25 -15.30
CA THR A 136 -2.35 -30.96 -14.62
C THR A 136 -3.52 -30.89 -13.64
N TRP A 137 -3.28 -30.31 -12.47
CA TRP A 137 -4.29 -29.95 -11.48
C TRP A 137 -4.22 -28.45 -11.19
N GLN A 138 -5.38 -27.83 -10.96
CA GLN A 138 -5.51 -26.40 -10.72
C GLN A 138 -6.53 -26.14 -9.61
N THR A 139 -6.28 -25.11 -8.81
CA THR A 139 -7.23 -24.57 -7.82
C THR A 139 -6.98 -23.08 -7.61
N CYS A 140 -7.93 -22.38 -6.99
CA CYS A 140 -7.75 -21.02 -6.52
C CYS A 140 -7.99 -20.92 -5.02
N ILE A 141 -7.29 -20.01 -4.35
CA ILE A 141 -7.40 -19.74 -2.91
C ILE A 141 -7.68 -18.25 -2.72
N ASP A 142 -8.76 -17.93 -2.03
CA ASP A 142 -9.18 -16.56 -1.72
C ASP A 142 -9.02 -16.28 -0.23
N VAL A 143 -8.30 -15.21 0.11
CA VAL A 143 -8.23 -14.65 1.47
C VAL A 143 -8.91 -13.29 1.47
N VAL A 144 -9.95 -13.15 2.29
CA VAL A 144 -10.76 -11.95 2.38
C VAL A 144 -10.66 -11.38 3.80
N PRO A 145 -10.27 -10.10 3.97
CA PRO A 145 -10.31 -9.46 5.26
C PRO A 145 -11.77 -9.19 5.66
N VAL A 146 -12.08 -9.42 6.93
CA VAL A 146 -13.36 -9.06 7.54
C VAL A 146 -13.14 -7.84 8.42
N ALA A 147 -13.71 -6.71 8.03
CA ALA A 147 -13.63 -5.47 8.79
C ALA A 147 -15.04 -4.96 9.10
N ASP A 148 -15.28 -4.53 10.35
CA ASP A 148 -16.57 -4.02 10.81
C ASP A 148 -17.77 -4.96 10.50
N GLY A 149 -17.54 -6.28 10.57
CA GLY A 149 -18.55 -7.30 10.24
C GLY A 149 -18.93 -7.40 8.76
N THR A 150 -18.17 -6.74 7.87
CA THR A 150 -18.37 -6.78 6.42
C THR A 150 -17.24 -7.54 5.75
N GLU A 151 -17.59 -8.59 5.02
CA GLU A 151 -16.66 -9.32 4.16
C GLU A 151 -16.35 -8.50 2.91
N ASN A 152 -15.06 -8.21 2.65
CA ASN A 152 -14.63 -7.66 1.37
C ASN A 152 -14.65 -8.73 0.28
N ARG A 153 -15.84 -9.04 -0.26
CA ARG A 153 -15.96 -10.08 -1.29
C ARG A 153 -15.07 -9.78 -2.49
N LEU A 154 -14.14 -10.69 -2.77
CA LEU A 154 -13.38 -10.68 -4.00
C LEU A 154 -14.33 -10.94 -5.18
N HIS A 155 -14.16 -10.18 -6.25
CA HIS A 155 -14.79 -10.45 -7.54
C HIS A 155 -13.95 -11.46 -8.35
N HIS A 156 -13.28 -12.39 -7.66
CA HIS A 156 -12.40 -13.41 -8.21
C HIS A 156 -12.84 -14.79 -7.73
N GLY A 157 -12.45 -15.82 -8.48
CA GLY A 157 -12.78 -17.23 -8.25
C GLY A 157 -12.42 -18.06 -9.49
N GLU A 158 -12.89 -19.31 -9.59
CA GLU A 158 -12.54 -20.21 -10.72
C GLU A 158 -12.74 -19.59 -12.12
N ARG A 159 -13.70 -18.68 -12.27
CA ARG A 159 -14.00 -17.99 -13.54
C ARG A 159 -12.97 -16.94 -13.95
N THR A 160 -12.11 -16.51 -13.04
CA THR A 160 -11.06 -15.50 -13.27
C THR A 160 -9.66 -16.08 -13.21
N PHE A 161 -9.51 -17.40 -13.13
CA PHE A 161 -8.21 -18.08 -13.12
C PHE A 161 -7.33 -17.59 -14.28
N GLY A 162 -6.18 -17.03 -13.97
CA GLY A 162 -5.22 -16.45 -14.92
C GLY A 162 -5.61 -15.09 -15.52
N ASN A 163 -6.72 -14.48 -15.10
CA ASN A 163 -7.15 -13.15 -15.54
C ASN A 163 -7.93 -12.33 -14.47
N PRO A 164 -7.44 -12.20 -13.23
CA PRO A 164 -8.03 -11.30 -12.25
C PRO A 164 -7.72 -9.83 -12.55
N LYS A 165 -8.44 -8.93 -11.90
CA LYS A 165 -8.39 -7.48 -12.18
C LYS A 165 -8.26 -6.70 -10.87
N PRO A 166 -7.47 -5.61 -10.85
CA PRO A 166 -7.42 -4.72 -9.69
C PRO A 166 -8.78 -4.07 -9.44
N ASN A 167 -9.03 -3.64 -8.21
CA ASN A 167 -10.29 -3.06 -7.75
C ASN A 167 -10.22 -1.52 -7.58
N MET A 168 -9.25 -0.88 -8.23
CA MET A 168 -9.14 0.57 -8.23
C MET A 168 -10.16 1.22 -9.17
N PRO A 169 -10.87 2.28 -8.73
CA PRO A 169 -11.90 2.93 -9.55
C PRO A 169 -11.41 3.44 -10.91
N THR A 170 -10.17 3.94 -10.96
CA THR A 170 -9.48 4.28 -12.21
C THR A 170 -8.54 3.14 -12.55
N THR A 171 -8.81 2.46 -13.66
CA THR A 171 -8.01 1.31 -14.09
C THR A 171 -6.59 1.72 -14.42
N PHE A 172 -5.66 0.77 -14.44
CA PHE A 172 -4.28 1.04 -14.80
C PHE A 172 -4.14 1.61 -16.22
N GLU A 173 -4.92 1.14 -17.18
CA GLU A 173 -4.93 1.65 -18.55
C GLU A 173 -5.43 3.10 -18.61
N GLN A 174 -6.50 3.41 -17.88
CA GLN A 174 -7.02 4.79 -17.78
C GLN A 174 -5.99 5.71 -17.13
N TRP A 175 -5.34 5.26 -16.05
CA TRP A 175 -4.28 5.99 -15.37
C TRP A 175 -3.13 6.32 -16.32
N MET A 176 -2.63 5.33 -17.06
CA MET A 176 -1.55 5.52 -18.03
C MET A 176 -1.97 6.45 -19.18
N ALA A 177 -3.23 6.39 -19.61
CA ALA A 177 -3.76 7.24 -20.68
C ALA A 177 -3.98 8.70 -20.25
N GLN A 178 -4.11 8.98 -18.95
CA GLN A 178 -4.26 10.35 -18.42
C GLN A 178 -2.93 11.11 -18.36
N ALA A 179 -1.80 10.40 -18.30
CA ALA A 179 -0.49 11.02 -18.29
C ALA A 179 -0.10 11.53 -19.70
N PRO A 180 0.68 12.62 -19.79
CA PRO A 180 1.28 13.04 -21.06
C PRO A 180 2.10 11.92 -21.71
N THR A 181 2.11 11.88 -23.04
CA THR A 181 3.00 10.96 -23.77
C THR A 181 4.40 11.58 -23.87
N LEU A 182 5.42 10.84 -23.46
CA LEU A 182 6.81 11.26 -23.61
C LEU A 182 7.42 10.69 -24.90
N GLU A 183 7.71 11.56 -25.85
CA GLU A 183 8.48 11.23 -27.05
C GLU A 183 9.96 11.60 -26.85
N THR A 184 10.83 10.59 -26.89
CA THR A 184 12.28 10.76 -26.70
C THR A 184 13.04 9.61 -27.36
N ASP A 185 14.26 9.88 -27.82
CA ASP A 185 15.24 8.91 -28.29
C ASP A 185 16.08 8.29 -27.15
N ASN A 186 15.96 8.81 -25.93
CA ASN A 186 16.64 8.28 -24.75
C ASN A 186 15.82 7.16 -24.08
N ASP A 187 16.29 5.91 -24.23
CA ASP A 187 15.62 4.74 -23.68
C ASP A 187 15.57 4.72 -22.15
N VAL A 188 16.60 5.23 -21.47
CA VAL A 188 16.63 5.31 -19.99
C VAL A 188 15.55 6.26 -19.50
N LEU A 189 15.42 7.42 -20.13
CA LEU A 189 14.40 8.40 -19.79
C LEU A 189 12.99 7.85 -20.07
N ARG A 190 12.79 7.18 -21.22
CA ARG A 190 11.51 6.53 -21.57
C ARG A 190 11.10 5.49 -20.52
N HIS A 191 12.03 4.64 -20.11
CA HIS A 191 11.78 3.62 -19.10
C HIS A 191 11.51 4.23 -17.72
N THR A 192 12.33 5.21 -17.31
CA THR A 192 12.17 5.90 -16.02
C THR A 192 10.82 6.59 -15.92
N TYR A 193 10.41 7.34 -16.95
CA TYR A 193 9.11 8.00 -16.99
C TYR A 193 7.95 7.00 -16.84
N ARG A 194 7.99 5.91 -17.62
CA ARG A 194 6.97 4.86 -17.55
C ARG A 194 6.94 4.20 -16.18
N GLN A 195 8.10 3.91 -15.59
CA GLN A 195 8.19 3.29 -14.27
C GLN A 195 7.66 4.24 -13.18
N SER A 196 8.00 5.53 -13.22
CA SER A 196 7.47 6.52 -12.26
C SER A 196 5.94 6.59 -12.29
N LEU A 197 5.31 6.49 -13.48
CA LEU A 197 3.85 6.42 -13.57
C LEU A 197 3.27 5.13 -12.98
N ILE A 198 3.97 4.00 -13.13
CA ILE A 198 3.59 2.71 -12.53
C ILE A 198 3.72 2.77 -11.01
N ASP A 199 4.81 3.32 -10.50
CA ASP A 199 5.06 3.45 -9.06
C ASP A 199 4.01 4.36 -8.40
N LEU A 200 3.69 5.50 -9.05
CA LEU A 200 2.59 6.35 -8.60
C LEU A 200 1.24 5.63 -8.67
N ALA A 201 1.00 4.80 -9.70
CA ALA A 201 -0.23 4.00 -9.80
C ALA A 201 -0.37 3.02 -8.64
N ALA A 202 0.74 2.39 -8.26
CA ALA A 202 0.83 1.41 -7.20
C ALA A 202 0.53 2.04 -5.84
N LEU A 203 1.06 3.22 -5.56
CA LEU A 203 0.86 3.94 -4.28
C LEU A 203 -0.54 4.55 -4.11
N ARG A 204 -1.45 4.38 -5.08
CA ARG A 204 -2.80 4.92 -4.98
C ARG A 204 -3.63 4.15 -3.96
N PHE A 205 -4.25 4.87 -3.04
CA PHE A 205 -5.18 4.30 -2.06
C PHE A 205 -6.32 5.26 -1.71
N ARG A 206 -7.29 4.79 -0.92
CA ARG A 206 -8.51 5.54 -0.56
C ARG A 206 -8.77 5.46 0.94
N PRO A 207 -8.27 6.40 1.75
CA PRO A 207 -8.49 6.40 3.20
C PRO A 207 -9.93 6.75 3.59
N LEU A 208 -10.67 7.43 2.72
CA LEU A 208 -12.06 7.83 2.92
C LEU A 208 -12.92 7.28 1.78
N LYS A 209 -14.16 6.86 2.09
CA LYS A 209 -15.05 6.20 1.12
C LYS A 209 -15.45 7.13 -0.02
N ASP A 210 -15.73 8.40 0.28
CA ASP A 210 -16.40 9.34 -0.63
C ASP A 210 -15.43 10.25 -1.43
N LEU A 211 -14.16 9.86 -1.56
CA LEU A 211 -13.19 10.63 -2.35
C LEU A 211 -13.48 10.58 -3.85
N SER A 212 -13.21 11.68 -4.56
CA SER A 212 -13.37 11.75 -6.02
C SER A 212 -12.42 10.80 -6.75
N PHE A 213 -11.13 10.80 -6.38
CA PHE A 213 -10.12 9.86 -6.88
C PHE A 213 -9.40 9.17 -5.71
N SER A 214 -8.35 8.44 -6.04
CA SER A 214 -7.34 7.97 -5.07
C SER A 214 -6.25 9.02 -4.87
N LEU A 215 -5.56 8.94 -3.75
CA LEU A 215 -4.40 9.79 -3.44
C LEU A 215 -3.17 8.91 -3.13
N PRO A 216 -1.95 9.48 -3.15
CA PRO A 216 -0.74 8.70 -2.95
C PRO A 216 -0.50 8.41 -1.46
N ALA A 217 -0.24 7.14 -1.13
CA ALA A 217 0.31 6.74 0.15
C ALA A 217 1.77 7.16 0.28
N ALA A 218 2.26 7.28 1.52
CA ALA A 218 3.66 7.65 1.77
C ALA A 218 4.65 6.52 1.44
N GLY A 219 4.25 5.25 1.57
CA GLY A 219 5.07 4.14 1.10
C GLY A 219 4.81 2.80 1.79
N LEU A 220 5.35 1.72 1.25
CA LEU A 220 5.22 0.39 1.83
C LEU A 220 6.43 0.01 2.71
N PRO A 221 6.25 -0.96 3.62
CA PRO A 221 4.97 -1.48 4.11
C PRO A 221 4.40 -0.62 5.24
N TRP A 222 5.24 0.17 5.92
CA TRP A 222 4.89 0.84 7.18
C TRP A 222 4.15 2.16 7.02
N PHE A 223 4.13 2.75 5.83
CA PHE A 223 3.59 4.09 5.57
C PHE A 223 2.43 4.07 4.57
N MET A 224 1.75 2.92 4.48
CA MET A 224 0.58 2.73 3.64
C MET A 224 -0.63 3.36 4.32
N ALA A 225 -0.62 4.69 4.39
CA ALA A 225 -1.60 5.53 5.06
C ALA A 225 -1.57 6.95 4.47
N LEU A 226 -2.50 7.80 4.92
CA LEU A 226 -2.54 9.21 4.50
C LEU A 226 -1.55 9.98 5.35
N PHE A 227 -0.53 10.53 4.71
CA PHE A 227 0.41 11.46 5.31
C PHE A 227 0.26 12.81 4.61
N GLY A 228 -0.13 13.84 5.35
CA GLY A 228 -0.48 15.13 4.76
C GLY A 228 0.66 15.72 3.95
N ARG A 229 1.83 15.87 4.57
CA ARG A 229 3.04 16.39 3.91
C ARG A 229 3.42 15.57 2.67
N ASP A 230 3.52 14.26 2.82
CA ASP A 230 3.98 13.36 1.77
C ASP A 230 3.02 13.38 0.57
N SER A 231 1.71 13.35 0.82
CA SER A 231 0.69 13.49 -0.22
C SER A 231 0.76 14.87 -0.89
N LEU A 232 0.96 15.96 -0.13
CA LEU A 232 1.06 17.32 -0.68
C LEU A 232 2.28 17.49 -1.59
N ILE A 233 3.46 17.04 -1.16
CA ILE A 233 4.70 17.14 -1.95
C ILE A 233 4.62 16.25 -3.18
N THR A 234 4.19 15.00 -3.02
CA THR A 234 4.05 14.06 -4.14
C THR A 234 3.06 14.59 -5.17
N ALA A 235 1.91 15.08 -4.72
CA ALA A 235 0.91 15.65 -5.61
C ALA A 235 1.40 16.92 -6.30
N TYR A 236 2.15 17.78 -5.61
CA TYR A 236 2.76 18.98 -6.20
C TYR A 236 3.71 18.61 -7.34
N GLN A 237 4.63 17.67 -7.09
CA GLN A 237 5.59 17.20 -8.09
C GLN A 237 4.92 16.44 -9.25
N ALA A 238 3.79 15.78 -8.98
CA ALA A 238 3.04 15.04 -9.96
C ALA A 238 2.05 15.89 -10.79
N LEU A 239 1.86 17.18 -10.48
CA LEU A 239 0.90 18.06 -11.18
C LEU A 239 0.98 17.95 -12.72
N PRO A 240 2.17 17.96 -13.36
CA PRO A 240 2.25 17.88 -14.81
C PRO A 240 1.82 16.56 -15.43
N PHE A 241 1.74 15.51 -14.62
CA PHE A 241 1.52 14.15 -15.09
C PHE A 241 0.18 13.59 -14.63
N GLN A 242 -0.22 13.89 -13.40
CA GLN A 242 -1.40 13.32 -12.73
C GLN A 242 -2.04 14.36 -11.77
N PRO A 243 -2.63 15.45 -12.30
CA PRO A 243 -3.17 16.54 -11.47
C PRO A 243 -4.31 16.10 -10.54
N HIS A 244 -5.02 15.01 -10.86
CA HIS A 244 -6.06 14.44 -10.01
C HIS A 244 -5.55 14.01 -8.62
N LEU A 245 -4.26 13.66 -8.49
CA LEU A 245 -3.66 13.38 -7.17
C LEU A 245 -3.70 14.61 -6.26
N ALA A 246 -3.45 15.80 -6.80
CA ALA A 246 -3.54 17.06 -6.05
C ALA A 246 -4.97 17.36 -5.65
N ARG A 247 -5.91 17.22 -6.58
CA ARG A 247 -7.35 17.40 -6.31
C ARG A 247 -7.79 16.55 -5.11
N THR A 248 -7.54 15.25 -5.15
CA THR A 248 -7.99 14.34 -4.09
C THR A 248 -7.21 14.51 -2.79
N SER A 249 -5.92 14.83 -2.85
CA SER A 249 -5.15 15.16 -1.64
C SER A 249 -5.74 16.39 -0.94
N LEU A 250 -6.07 17.44 -1.69
CA LEU A 250 -6.73 18.63 -1.17
C LEU A 250 -8.13 18.34 -0.61
N GLU A 251 -8.93 17.51 -1.28
CA GLU A 251 -10.24 17.06 -0.77
C GLU A 251 -10.11 16.31 0.56
N ALA A 252 -9.23 15.31 0.63
CA ALA A 252 -9.04 14.47 1.81
C ALA A 252 -8.53 15.29 3.00
N LEU A 253 -7.54 16.16 2.78
CA LEU A 253 -6.96 17.00 3.82
C LEU A 253 -7.92 18.10 4.28
N THR A 254 -8.78 18.61 3.39
CA THR A 254 -9.87 19.51 3.77
C THR A 254 -10.89 18.82 4.66
N ALA A 255 -11.30 17.59 4.31
CA ALA A 255 -12.27 16.82 5.08
C ALA A 255 -11.77 16.46 6.49
N LEU A 256 -10.44 16.42 6.68
CA LEU A 256 -9.78 16.04 7.93
C LEU A 256 -9.04 17.20 8.61
N GLN A 257 -9.22 18.44 8.15
CA GLN A 257 -8.62 19.63 8.77
C GLN A 257 -9.09 19.76 10.23
N ALA A 258 -8.16 20.06 11.14
CA ALA A 258 -8.47 20.22 12.56
C ALA A 258 -9.49 21.35 12.77
N THR A 259 -10.51 21.08 13.58
CA THR A 259 -11.58 22.04 13.90
C THR A 259 -11.52 22.58 15.33
N GLY A 260 -10.67 21.99 16.17
CA GLY A 260 -10.56 22.28 17.60
C GLY A 260 -9.16 21.95 18.11
N PHE A 261 -8.94 22.28 19.39
CA PHE A 261 -7.71 21.90 20.09
C PHE A 261 -7.81 20.47 20.64
N ASP A 262 -6.74 19.70 20.48
CA ASP A 262 -6.55 18.39 21.10
C ASP A 262 -5.05 18.17 21.32
N ASP A 263 -4.60 18.28 22.57
CA ASP A 263 -3.19 18.15 22.94
C ASP A 263 -2.63 16.75 22.60
N PHE A 264 -3.44 15.70 22.76
CA PHE A 264 -2.98 14.34 22.48
C PHE A 264 -2.71 14.17 20.98
N ARG A 265 -3.52 14.79 20.12
CA ARG A 265 -3.37 14.72 18.66
C ARG A 265 -2.52 15.85 18.07
N ASP A 266 -1.94 16.72 18.89
CA ASP A 266 -1.28 17.97 18.46
C ASP A 266 -2.17 18.85 17.55
N ALA A 267 -3.49 18.79 17.75
CA ALA A 267 -4.47 19.47 16.91
C ALA A 267 -4.68 20.92 17.36
N GLU A 268 -4.72 21.81 16.38
CA GLU A 268 -5.08 23.22 16.54
C GLU A 268 -6.04 23.60 15.40
N PRO A 269 -7.05 24.45 15.63
CA PRO A 269 -8.01 24.82 14.59
C PRO A 269 -7.32 25.34 13.33
N GLY A 270 -7.64 24.75 12.17
CA GLY A 270 -7.08 25.12 10.86
C GLY A 270 -5.86 24.32 10.42
N LYS A 271 -5.25 23.55 11.32
CA LYS A 271 -4.08 22.72 11.01
C LYS A 271 -4.43 21.54 10.10
N ILE A 272 -3.54 21.23 9.17
CA ILE A 272 -3.61 20.04 8.30
C ILE A 272 -2.88 18.88 8.98
N LEU A 273 -3.44 17.67 8.86
CA LEU A 273 -2.92 16.49 9.56
C LEU A 273 -1.53 16.08 9.08
N HIS A 274 -0.75 15.51 10.00
CA HIS A 274 0.49 14.80 9.73
C HIS A 274 0.19 13.43 9.15
N GLU A 275 -0.55 12.60 9.89
CA GLU A 275 -0.92 11.26 9.45
C GLU A 275 -2.30 10.81 9.93
N LEU A 276 -2.92 9.89 9.18
CA LEU A 276 -4.14 9.18 9.54
C LEU A 276 -3.90 7.68 9.47
N ARG A 277 -3.88 7.05 10.64
CA ARG A 277 -3.72 5.62 10.91
C ARG A 277 -5.04 5.00 11.35
N ARG A 278 -5.16 3.70 11.10
CA ARG A 278 -6.28 2.85 11.54
C ARG A 278 -5.82 1.58 12.24
N GLY A 279 -4.53 1.42 12.49
CA GLY A 279 -4.01 0.31 13.29
C GLY A 279 -4.60 0.22 14.71
N GLU A 280 -4.48 -0.96 15.32
CA GLU A 280 -5.11 -1.33 16.60
C GLU A 280 -4.81 -0.35 17.74
N LEU A 281 -3.53 -0.02 17.97
CA LEU A 281 -3.13 0.89 19.06
C LEU A 281 -3.73 2.29 18.90
N THR A 282 -3.90 2.73 17.66
CA THR A 282 -4.53 4.03 17.37
C THR A 282 -6.04 3.96 17.60
N MET A 283 -6.68 2.86 17.21
CA MET A 283 -8.11 2.64 17.44
C MET A 283 -8.46 2.47 18.93
N LEU A 284 -7.53 1.95 19.73
CA LEU A 284 -7.64 1.88 21.19
C LEU A 284 -7.30 3.22 21.89
N GLY A 285 -6.83 4.22 21.14
CA GLY A 285 -6.47 5.54 21.68
C GLY A 285 -5.14 5.57 22.42
N GLU A 286 -4.27 4.56 22.25
CA GLU A 286 -2.92 4.53 22.83
C GLU A 286 -1.92 5.34 22.01
N ARG A 287 -2.19 5.54 20.71
CA ARG A 287 -1.39 6.38 19.81
C ARG A 287 -2.23 7.52 19.23
N PRO A 288 -1.65 8.69 18.97
CA PRO A 288 -2.42 9.87 18.58
C PRO A 288 -2.82 9.91 17.09
N HIS A 289 -2.40 8.92 16.30
CA HIS A 289 -2.38 8.93 14.84
C HIS A 289 -3.74 8.86 14.10
N SER A 290 -4.90 9.14 14.72
CA SER A 290 -6.22 9.06 14.04
C SER A 290 -7.16 10.25 14.27
N PRO A 291 -7.04 11.32 13.47
CA PRO A 291 -5.82 11.79 12.80
C PRO A 291 -4.86 12.49 13.78
N TYR A 292 -3.57 12.48 13.46
CA TYR A 292 -2.54 13.24 14.18
C TYR A 292 -2.10 14.46 13.40
N TYR A 293 -1.81 15.56 14.10
CA TYR A 293 -1.50 16.86 13.52
C TYR A 293 -0.11 17.37 13.90
N GLY A 294 0.82 16.49 14.31
CA GLY A 294 2.22 16.84 14.60
C GLY A 294 3.06 17.09 13.37
N THR A 295 2.58 17.94 12.47
CA THR A 295 3.28 18.46 11.29
C THR A 295 3.16 19.97 11.32
N HIS A 296 4.25 20.65 11.02
CA HIS A 296 4.27 22.10 10.97
C HIS A 296 4.26 22.63 9.53
N ASP A 297 4.76 21.82 8.59
CA ASP A 297 4.91 22.14 7.18
C ASP A 297 3.68 21.79 6.33
N ALA A 298 2.83 20.84 6.73
CA ALA A 298 1.67 20.46 5.93
C ALA A 298 0.65 21.59 5.72
N THR A 299 0.41 22.44 6.72
CA THR A 299 -0.58 23.53 6.62
C THR A 299 -0.15 24.60 5.58
N PRO A 300 1.09 25.11 5.58
CA PRO A 300 1.58 25.94 4.48
C PRO A 300 1.63 25.21 3.12
N LEU A 301 2.07 23.94 3.09
CA LEU A 301 2.13 23.15 1.86
C LEU A 301 0.74 22.94 1.24
N PHE A 302 -0.31 22.84 2.04
CA PHE A 302 -1.69 22.75 1.57
C PHE A 302 -2.10 24.00 0.78
N LEU A 303 -1.74 25.19 1.27
CA LEU A 303 -2.00 26.45 0.58
C LEU A 303 -1.21 26.55 -0.72
N ILE A 304 0.06 26.13 -0.72
CA ILE A 304 0.91 26.09 -1.91
C ILE A 304 0.30 25.17 -2.97
N LEU A 305 -0.05 23.93 -2.59
CA LEU A 305 -0.64 22.98 -3.53
C LEU A 305 -1.98 23.49 -4.07
N LEU A 306 -2.80 24.14 -3.24
CA LEU A 306 -4.09 24.70 -3.66
C LEU A 306 -3.92 25.75 -4.77
N ASP A 307 -3.01 26.72 -4.59
CA ASP A 307 -2.72 27.76 -5.59
C ASP A 307 -2.12 27.14 -6.87
N GLU A 308 -1.16 26.24 -6.72
CA GLU A 308 -0.48 25.63 -7.86
C GLU A 308 -1.38 24.68 -8.64
N TYR A 309 -2.27 23.95 -7.95
CA TYR A 309 -3.32 23.15 -8.60
C TYR A 309 -4.26 24.02 -9.42
N GLU A 310 -4.69 25.17 -8.88
CA GLU A 310 -5.55 26.09 -9.61
C GLU A 310 -4.88 26.63 -10.88
N ARG A 311 -3.60 27.03 -10.78
CA ARG A 311 -2.80 27.52 -11.90
C ARG A 311 -2.59 26.46 -12.97
N TRP A 312 -2.38 25.22 -12.56
CA TRP A 312 -2.09 24.12 -13.47
C TRP A 312 -3.35 23.51 -14.10
N ALA A 313 -4.33 23.11 -13.29
CA ALA A 313 -5.52 22.39 -13.71
C ALA A 313 -6.66 23.32 -14.17
N GLY A 314 -6.66 24.59 -13.74
CA GLY A 314 -7.67 25.57 -14.11
C GLY A 314 -9.04 25.34 -13.48
N GLU A 315 -9.18 24.43 -12.52
CA GLU A 315 -10.45 24.06 -11.88
C GLU A 315 -10.87 25.05 -10.76
N ARG A 316 -11.11 26.29 -11.16
CA ARG A 316 -11.47 27.42 -10.27
C ARG A 316 -12.65 27.11 -9.35
N ASP A 317 -13.70 26.48 -9.88
CA ASP A 317 -14.92 26.20 -9.10
C ASP A 317 -14.66 25.21 -7.96
N PHE A 318 -13.85 24.18 -8.22
CA PHE A 318 -13.42 23.24 -7.19
C PHE A 318 -12.59 23.95 -6.11
N VAL A 319 -11.59 24.73 -6.51
CA VAL A 319 -10.71 25.47 -5.58
C VAL A 319 -11.53 26.44 -4.71
N ASN A 320 -12.54 27.10 -5.28
CA ASN A 320 -13.46 27.95 -4.54
C ASN A 320 -14.23 27.20 -3.44
N THR A 321 -14.55 25.91 -3.65
CA THR A 321 -15.18 25.09 -2.60
C THR A 321 -14.27 24.85 -1.39
N LEU A 322 -12.95 24.88 -1.61
CA LEU A 322 -11.93 24.68 -0.56
C LEU A 322 -11.52 25.97 0.15
N LYS A 323 -11.99 27.13 -0.33
CA LYS A 323 -11.69 28.44 0.26
C LYS A 323 -11.92 28.51 1.78
N PRO A 324 -13.00 27.96 2.36
CA PRO A 324 -13.18 27.98 3.81
C PRO A 324 -12.05 27.27 4.57
N ALA A 325 -11.53 26.17 4.03
CA ALA A 325 -10.41 25.44 4.62
C ALA A 325 -9.10 26.21 4.48
N ALA A 326 -8.86 26.84 3.32
CA ALA A 326 -7.71 27.72 3.10
C ALA A 326 -7.69 28.90 4.08
N MET A 327 -8.83 29.54 4.33
CA MET A 327 -8.92 30.63 5.30
C MET A 327 -8.59 30.18 6.73
N LYS A 328 -9.02 28.98 7.12
CA LYS A 328 -8.66 28.41 8.44
C LYS A 328 -7.17 28.07 8.53
N ALA A 329 -6.57 27.58 7.45
CA ALA A 329 -5.13 27.32 7.40
C ALA A 329 -4.33 28.63 7.57
N LEU A 330 -4.76 29.72 6.92
CA LEU A 330 -4.17 31.05 7.11
C LEU A 330 -4.37 31.55 8.55
N GLU A 331 -5.58 31.40 9.11
CA GLU A 331 -5.86 31.78 10.51
C GLU A 331 -4.99 31.00 11.50
N TRP A 332 -4.71 29.72 11.24
CA TRP A 332 -3.77 28.94 12.04
C TRP A 332 -2.35 29.53 11.96
N ILE A 333 -1.85 29.85 10.76
CA ILE A 333 -0.52 30.46 10.58
C ILE A 333 -0.41 31.75 11.39
N GLU A 334 -1.42 32.62 11.34
CA GLU A 334 -1.41 33.93 12.01
C GLU A 334 -1.57 33.86 13.54
N ARG A 335 -2.28 32.85 14.07
CA ARG A 335 -2.66 32.82 15.49
C ARG A 335 -1.94 31.77 16.32
N HIS A 336 -1.49 30.69 15.69
CA HIS A 336 -1.00 29.50 16.37
C HIS A 336 0.35 29.03 15.82
N GLY A 337 0.65 29.34 14.56
CA GLY A 337 1.91 28.95 13.92
C GLY A 337 3.13 29.71 14.44
N ASP A 338 2.95 30.90 14.98
CA ASP A 338 4.01 31.79 15.50
C ASP A 338 3.67 32.19 16.95
N PRO A 339 4.03 31.36 17.94
CA PRO A 339 3.67 31.58 19.33
C PRO A 339 4.44 32.75 19.99
N ASP A 340 5.64 33.09 19.52
CA ASP A 340 6.42 34.19 20.08
C ASP A 340 6.22 35.55 19.35
N GLY A 341 5.62 35.51 18.16
CA GLY A 341 5.23 36.67 17.36
C GLY A 341 6.39 37.31 16.59
N ASP A 342 7.48 36.59 16.35
CA ASP A 342 8.66 37.09 15.65
C ASP A 342 8.58 36.98 14.11
N GLY A 343 7.52 36.34 13.60
CA GLY A 343 7.25 36.13 12.18
C GLY A 343 7.78 34.81 11.63
N TYR A 344 8.41 33.97 12.44
CA TYR A 344 8.79 32.60 12.08
C TYR A 344 7.79 31.60 12.63
N LEU A 345 7.56 30.53 11.86
CA LEU A 345 6.68 29.47 12.32
C LEU A 345 7.45 28.47 13.18
N GLU A 346 6.90 28.13 14.35
CA GLU A 346 7.53 27.30 15.37
C GLU A 346 6.67 26.09 15.74
N TYR A 347 7.32 24.98 16.11
CA TYR A 347 6.62 23.80 16.59
C TYR A 347 7.09 23.36 17.97
N GLN A 348 6.13 22.90 18.76
CA GLN A 348 6.35 22.19 20.01
C GLN A 348 5.25 21.14 20.15
N THR A 349 5.64 19.88 20.38
CA THR A 349 4.64 18.84 20.67
C THR A 349 3.99 19.07 22.03
N ARG A 350 2.67 18.97 22.06
CA ARG A 350 1.81 18.96 23.25
C ARG A 350 1.46 17.54 23.66
N SER A 351 1.57 16.59 22.72
CA SER A 351 1.30 15.19 22.97
C SER A 351 2.45 14.54 23.72
N LYS A 352 2.12 13.67 24.68
CA LYS A 352 3.12 12.82 25.36
C LYS A 352 3.62 11.68 24.47
N GLU A 353 2.86 11.35 23.42
CA GLU A 353 3.13 10.29 22.45
C GLU A 353 3.37 10.87 21.05
N GLY A 354 3.59 12.18 20.95
CA GLY A 354 3.78 12.90 19.70
C GLY A 354 5.23 12.90 19.22
N LEU A 355 5.39 13.34 17.97
CA LEU A 355 6.69 13.56 17.36
C LEU A 355 7.35 14.80 17.96
N VAL A 356 8.59 14.61 18.42
CA VAL A 356 9.44 15.71 18.93
C VAL A 356 9.75 16.70 17.82
N ASN A 357 10.16 16.18 16.65
CA ASN A 357 10.42 16.97 15.46
C ASN A 357 9.16 16.97 14.59
N GLN A 358 8.59 18.14 14.31
CA GLN A 358 7.38 18.28 13.49
C GLN A 358 7.66 18.94 12.12
N CYS A 359 8.93 19.04 11.76
CA CYS A 359 9.38 19.53 10.45
C CYS A 359 9.60 18.38 9.46
N TRP A 360 10.14 18.68 8.27
CA TRP A 360 10.44 17.68 7.23
C TRP A 360 11.36 16.53 7.68
N LYS A 361 12.14 16.74 8.76
CA LYS A 361 12.94 15.72 9.45
C LYS A 361 12.25 15.34 10.76
N ASP A 362 11.16 14.60 10.70
CA ASP A 362 10.31 14.32 11.86
C ASP A 362 10.74 13.10 12.69
N SER A 363 11.76 12.35 12.24
CA SER A 363 12.34 11.27 13.04
C SER A 363 13.04 11.82 14.29
N TRP A 364 12.92 11.08 15.40
CA TRP A 364 13.44 11.50 16.71
C TRP A 364 14.96 11.77 16.74
N ASN A 365 15.73 11.12 15.86
CA ASN A 365 17.19 11.20 15.78
C ASN A 365 17.72 12.00 14.56
N SER A 366 16.86 12.79 13.92
CA SER A 366 17.18 13.41 12.62
C SER A 366 17.84 14.80 12.72
N ILE A 367 17.71 15.45 13.87
CA ILE A 367 18.35 16.72 14.19
C ILE A 367 19.55 16.40 15.08
N LEU A 368 20.76 16.66 14.57
CA LEU A 368 22.01 16.50 15.30
C LEU A 368 22.51 17.88 15.75
N PHE A 369 22.88 18.00 17.01
CA PHE A 369 23.52 19.18 17.55
C PHE A 369 25.00 19.24 17.17
N SER A 370 25.64 20.39 17.39
CA SER A 370 27.04 20.61 17.01
C SER A 370 28.03 19.67 17.69
N ASP A 371 27.64 19.05 18.81
CA ASP A 371 28.42 18.06 19.55
C ASP A 371 28.17 16.61 19.07
N GLY A 372 27.32 16.42 18.05
CA GLY A 372 26.96 15.12 17.48
C GLY A 372 25.89 14.37 18.26
N THR A 373 25.23 15.01 19.23
CA THR A 373 24.09 14.45 19.96
C THR A 373 22.75 14.70 19.27
#